data_AF-A0AAW8WI51-F1
#
_entry.id   AF-A0AAW8WI51-F1
#
_cell.length_a   1.000
_cell.length_b   1.000
_cell.length_c   1.000
_cell.angle_alpha   90.00
_cell.angle_beta   90.00
_cell.angle_gamma   90.00
#
_symmetry.space_group_name_H-M   'P 1'
#
loop_
_entity.id
_entity.type
_entity.pdbx_description
1 polymer ?
#
loop_
_entity_poly.entity_id
_entity_poly.type
_entity_poly.pdbx_seq_one_letter_code
_entity_poly.pdbx_strand_id
1 'polypeptide(L)'
;MTAQVVELQLNNSRERTQWQQFLSSLDITNFSDQEVDKIDLTLGLMEDDQLVGTGSLAGNVLKYVGVCDRDSQPGARFNQIVSALVSRAFQAQQFHLMVFTKAKYSQSFQHVGFKELAHSDEAAVLENGTPDIADFVQQLPTISDQENKRIGAIVMNANPFTQGHRELVTQAAAACDLVYVFVVATDASLFKTAERLELVRQGTADLANVRVVSGGDYLVSAATFPAYFLDSAESAIKAQTTLDARIFRNQLAPRLHLTTRFVGTEPTSRTTGIYNQVLQRELPPKVALQVIPRKTVGTEPISARTVRQAIQTGELTKLDQLVPSTTARFIKTHLATLQKRIQEGMKINGN
;
A
#
# COMPACT_ATOMS: atom_id res chain seq x y z
N MET A 1 12.22 6.04 -37.81
CA MET A 1 10.81 6.17 -38.31
C MET A 1 9.94 6.63 -37.14
N THR A 2 8.69 7.05 -37.31
CA THR A 2 7.87 7.41 -36.13
C THR A 2 7.46 6.16 -35.38
N ALA A 3 7.91 6.02 -34.13
CA ALA A 3 7.57 4.88 -33.30
C ALA A 3 6.06 4.81 -33.03
N GLN A 4 5.48 3.62 -33.14
CA GLN A 4 4.05 3.37 -33.00
C GLN A 4 3.73 2.73 -31.65
N VAL A 5 2.71 3.24 -30.96
CA VAL A 5 2.19 2.61 -29.75
C VAL A 5 1.26 1.47 -30.13
N VAL A 6 1.53 0.28 -29.61
CA VAL A 6 0.74 -0.94 -29.78
C VAL A 6 0.37 -1.52 -28.42
N GLU A 7 -0.66 -2.34 -28.38
CA GLU A 7 -1.01 -3.10 -27.17
C GLU A 7 -0.33 -4.47 -27.22
N LEU A 8 0.34 -4.85 -26.12
CA LEU A 8 0.99 -6.16 -25.99
C LEU A 8 0.09 -7.10 -25.20
N GLN A 9 -0.15 -8.28 -25.76
CA GLN A 9 -0.95 -9.35 -25.20
C GLN A 9 -0.05 -10.29 -24.39
N LEU A 10 0.07 -10.07 -23.08
CA LEU A 10 0.97 -10.87 -22.23
C LEU A 10 0.52 -12.34 -22.04
N ASN A 11 -0.68 -12.71 -22.47
CA ASN A 11 -1.11 -14.11 -22.59
C ASN A 11 -0.53 -14.81 -23.84
N ASN A 12 -0.02 -14.04 -24.80
CA ASN A 12 0.73 -14.55 -25.94
C ASN A 12 2.20 -14.75 -25.54
N SER A 13 2.66 -15.99 -25.56
CA SER A 13 4.02 -16.37 -25.13
C SER A 13 5.11 -15.62 -25.89
N ARG A 14 4.92 -15.30 -27.17
CA ARG A 14 5.91 -14.58 -27.99
C ARG A 14 6.05 -13.13 -27.53
N GLU A 15 4.93 -12.44 -27.38
CA GLU A 15 4.91 -11.04 -26.95
C GLU A 15 5.39 -10.90 -25.51
N ARG A 16 4.97 -11.81 -24.61
CA ARG A 16 5.49 -11.86 -23.23
C ARG A 16 7.00 -12.07 -23.19
N THR A 17 7.54 -12.96 -24.03
CA THR A 17 8.99 -13.21 -24.08
C THR A 17 9.74 -11.98 -24.59
N GLN A 18 9.26 -11.33 -25.65
CA GLN A 18 9.86 -10.10 -26.18
C GLN A 18 9.85 -8.97 -25.14
N TRP A 19 8.73 -8.80 -24.45
CA TRP A 19 8.56 -7.83 -23.37
C TRP A 19 9.52 -8.07 -22.20
N GLN A 20 9.64 -9.32 -21.72
CA GLN A 20 10.56 -9.70 -20.64
C GLN A 20 12.03 -9.51 -21.04
N GLN A 21 12.40 -9.87 -22.27
CA GLN A 21 13.76 -9.67 -22.78
C GLN A 21 14.12 -8.18 -22.87
N PHE A 22 13.20 -7.35 -23.37
CA PHE A 22 13.39 -5.91 -23.42
C PHE A 22 13.57 -5.31 -22.03
N LEU A 23 12.69 -5.61 -21.08
CA LEU A 23 12.81 -5.11 -19.71
C LEU A 23 14.06 -5.62 -18.98
N SER A 24 14.45 -6.87 -19.23
CA SER A 24 15.69 -7.43 -18.68
C SER A 24 16.93 -6.70 -19.19
N SER A 25 16.90 -6.21 -20.44
CA SER A 25 17.97 -5.37 -20.99
C SER A 25 18.07 -3.98 -20.33
N LEU A 26 17.05 -3.59 -19.55
CA LEU A 26 16.97 -2.36 -18.78
C LEU A 26 17.09 -2.61 -17.25
N ASP A 27 17.63 -3.76 -16.85
CA ASP A 27 17.80 -4.17 -15.46
C ASP A 27 16.49 -4.32 -14.67
N ILE A 28 15.39 -4.67 -15.35
CA ILE A 28 14.13 -5.06 -14.72
C ILE A 28 13.93 -6.57 -14.96
N THR A 29 14.14 -7.37 -13.93
CA THR A 29 14.23 -8.84 -14.06
C THR A 29 13.21 -9.61 -13.22
N ASN A 30 12.46 -8.95 -12.33
CA ASN A 30 11.43 -9.60 -11.53
C ASN A 30 10.08 -9.61 -12.26
N PHE A 31 9.73 -10.79 -12.76
CA PHE A 31 8.47 -11.06 -13.46
C PHE A 31 7.62 -12.13 -12.74
N SER A 32 7.69 -12.16 -11.40
CA SER A 32 6.90 -13.11 -10.62
C SER A 32 5.39 -12.96 -10.90
N ASP A 33 4.65 -14.06 -10.79
CA ASP A 33 3.19 -14.07 -10.99
C ASP A 33 2.48 -13.04 -10.10
N GLN A 34 2.99 -12.82 -8.86
CA GLN A 34 2.46 -11.78 -7.96
C GLN A 34 2.54 -10.35 -8.55
N GLU A 35 3.50 -10.08 -9.43
CA GLU A 35 3.68 -8.78 -10.06
C GLU A 35 2.97 -8.68 -11.41
N VAL A 36 3.00 -9.77 -12.20
CA VAL A 36 2.50 -9.82 -13.59
C VAL A 36 1.01 -10.12 -13.68
N ASP A 37 0.46 -10.98 -12.81
CA ASP A 37 -0.96 -11.38 -12.85
C ASP A 37 -1.92 -10.22 -12.53
N LYS A 38 -1.39 -9.12 -11.98
CA LYS A 38 -2.15 -7.91 -11.65
C LYS A 38 -2.20 -6.90 -12.80
N ILE A 39 -1.52 -7.16 -13.92
CA ILE A 39 -1.45 -6.24 -15.04
C ILE A 39 -2.73 -6.34 -15.88
N ASP A 40 -3.42 -5.22 -16.04
CA ASP A 40 -4.64 -5.11 -16.86
C ASP A 40 -4.32 -4.76 -18.32
N LEU A 41 -3.28 -3.96 -18.54
CA LEU A 41 -2.90 -3.44 -19.85
C LEU A 41 -1.37 -3.35 -19.95
N THR A 42 -0.81 -3.71 -21.09
CA THR A 42 0.58 -3.41 -21.44
C THR A 42 0.64 -2.74 -22.80
N LEU A 43 1.34 -1.62 -22.88
CA LEU A 43 1.64 -0.93 -24.12
C LEU A 43 3.10 -1.16 -24.51
N GLY A 44 3.34 -1.32 -25.80
CA GLY A 44 4.65 -1.35 -26.42
C GLY A 44 4.82 -0.17 -27.37
N LEU A 45 6.05 0.33 -27.47
CA LEU A 45 6.46 1.31 -28.46
C LEU A 45 7.35 0.59 -29.48
N MET A 46 6.87 0.50 -30.72
CA MET A 46 7.52 -0.25 -31.80
C MET A 46 8.19 0.70 -32.80
N GLU A 47 9.44 0.42 -33.14
CA GLU A 47 10.18 1.07 -34.23
C GLU A 47 10.90 -0.02 -35.04
N ASP A 48 10.67 -0.08 -36.35
CA ASP A 48 11.25 -1.08 -37.26
C ASP A 48 11.10 -2.53 -36.77
N ASP A 49 9.88 -2.87 -36.32
CA ASP A 49 9.50 -4.16 -35.70
C ASP A 49 10.26 -4.51 -34.40
N GLN A 50 10.97 -3.55 -33.81
CA GLN A 50 11.65 -3.68 -32.53
C GLN A 50 10.90 -2.95 -31.41
N LEU A 51 10.80 -3.61 -30.26
CA LEU A 51 10.28 -3.00 -29.04
C LEU A 51 11.34 -2.05 -28.48
N VAL A 52 11.06 -0.74 -28.51
CA VAL A 52 11.97 0.32 -28.04
C VAL A 52 11.47 1.01 -26.77
N GLY A 53 10.26 0.67 -26.31
CA GLY A 53 9.70 1.14 -25.05
C GLY A 53 8.49 0.32 -24.63
N THR A 54 8.19 0.28 -23.34
CA THR A 54 7.01 -0.39 -22.81
C THR A 54 6.58 0.23 -21.49
N GLY A 55 5.33 -0.04 -21.10
CA GLY A 55 4.81 0.21 -19.77
C GLY A 55 3.44 -0.42 -19.60
N SER A 56 3.05 -0.64 -18.36
CA SER A 56 1.86 -1.40 -18.00
C SER A 56 1.00 -0.66 -16.98
N LEU A 57 -0.29 -0.97 -16.94
CA LEU A 57 -1.22 -0.57 -15.89
C LEU A 57 -1.65 -1.80 -15.08
N ALA A 58 -1.70 -1.63 -13.76
CA ALA A 58 -2.31 -2.55 -12.81
C ALA A 58 -3.22 -1.72 -11.88
N GLY A 59 -4.52 -1.73 -12.16
CA GLY A 59 -5.48 -0.76 -11.65
C GLY A 59 -5.04 0.66 -12.00
N ASN A 60 -4.83 1.48 -10.97
CA ASN A 60 -4.32 2.83 -11.10
C ASN A 60 -2.79 2.94 -11.04
N VAL A 61 -2.05 1.83 -10.95
CA VAL A 61 -0.59 1.87 -10.79
C VAL A 61 0.11 1.61 -12.12
N LEU A 62 0.98 2.54 -12.53
CA LEU A 62 1.91 2.33 -13.63
C LEU A 62 3.04 1.40 -13.17
N LYS A 63 3.29 0.35 -13.97
CA LYS A 63 4.31 -0.66 -13.72
C LYS A 63 5.12 -0.91 -14.98
N TYR A 64 6.32 -1.46 -14.81
CA TYR A 64 7.16 -1.95 -15.91
C TYR A 64 7.42 -0.90 -17.00
N VAL A 65 7.55 0.37 -16.62
CA VAL A 65 7.90 1.45 -17.55
C VAL A 65 9.39 1.38 -17.85
N GLY A 66 9.73 1.20 -19.12
CA GLY A 66 11.12 1.15 -19.59
C GLY A 66 11.22 1.61 -21.04
N VAL A 67 12.26 2.37 -21.37
CA VAL A 67 12.53 2.83 -22.74
C VAL A 67 14.00 2.69 -23.08
N CYS A 68 14.28 2.42 -24.34
CA CYS A 68 15.63 2.47 -24.90
C CYS A 68 15.93 3.91 -25.30
N ASP A 69 17.04 4.48 -24.82
CA ASP A 69 17.47 5.84 -25.21
C ASP A 69 18.33 5.86 -26.49
N ARG A 70 18.68 4.68 -27.05
CA ARG A 70 19.51 4.61 -28.27
C ARG A 70 18.79 5.26 -29.45
N ASP A 71 19.52 6.11 -30.18
CA ASP A 71 19.06 6.74 -31.42
C ASP A 71 17.76 7.55 -31.26
N SER A 72 17.48 8.05 -30.04
CA SER A 72 16.29 8.85 -29.74
C SER A 72 16.67 10.12 -28.98
N GLN A 73 15.84 11.16 -29.10
CA GLN A 73 15.95 12.32 -28.22
C GLN A 73 15.69 11.88 -26.77
N PRO A 74 16.53 12.28 -25.80
CA PRO A 74 16.36 11.91 -24.41
C PRO A 74 14.94 12.18 -23.91
N GLY A 75 14.30 11.16 -23.34
CA GLY A 75 12.95 11.26 -22.79
C GLY A 75 11.80 11.23 -23.81
N ALA A 76 12.05 11.28 -25.12
CA ALA A 76 10.96 11.29 -26.12
C ALA A 76 10.11 10.01 -26.07
N ARG A 77 10.76 8.84 -26.09
CA ARG A 77 10.08 7.54 -25.97
C ARG A 77 9.38 7.39 -24.62
N PHE A 78 10.00 7.88 -23.54
CA PHE A 78 9.42 7.85 -22.20
C PHE A 78 8.13 8.67 -22.14
N ASN A 79 8.16 9.89 -22.66
CA ASN A 79 7.00 10.76 -22.71
C ASN A 79 5.88 10.13 -23.54
N GLN A 80 6.21 9.57 -24.69
CA GLN A 80 5.23 8.92 -25.56
C GLN A 80 4.53 7.73 -24.88
N ILE A 81 5.28 6.84 -24.22
CA ILE A 81 4.69 5.66 -23.59
C ILE A 81 3.88 6.04 -22.34
N VAL A 82 4.37 6.96 -21.49
CA VAL A 82 3.66 7.38 -20.29
C VAL A 82 2.39 8.16 -20.65
N SER A 83 2.45 9.09 -21.61
CA SER A 83 1.26 9.80 -22.08
C SER A 83 0.21 8.86 -22.70
N ALA A 84 0.66 7.81 -23.41
CA ALA A 84 -0.26 6.79 -23.93
C ALA A 84 -0.93 5.99 -22.80
N LEU A 85 -0.18 5.60 -21.76
CA LEU A 85 -0.75 4.93 -20.58
C LEU A 85 -1.77 5.81 -19.86
N VAL A 86 -1.45 7.08 -19.63
CA VAL A 86 -2.37 8.06 -19.01
C VAL A 86 -3.64 8.20 -19.84
N SER A 87 -3.51 8.28 -21.16
CA SER A 87 -4.67 8.37 -22.07
C SER A 87 -5.54 7.11 -22.01
N ARG A 88 -4.94 5.92 -21.97
CA ARG A 88 -5.68 4.64 -21.85
C ARG A 88 -6.37 4.51 -20.49
N ALA A 89 -5.72 4.90 -19.41
CA ALA A 89 -6.34 4.94 -18.08
C ALA A 89 -7.56 5.88 -18.05
N PHE A 90 -7.42 7.08 -18.62
CA PHE A 90 -8.52 8.04 -18.71
C PHE A 90 -9.71 7.50 -19.52
N GLN A 91 -9.45 6.83 -20.66
CA GLN A 91 -10.48 6.17 -21.47
C GLN A 91 -11.20 5.06 -20.69
N ALA A 92 -10.47 4.37 -19.82
CA ALA A 92 -11.02 3.37 -18.90
C ALA A 92 -11.68 3.99 -17.65
N GLN A 93 -11.91 5.31 -17.61
CA GLN A 93 -12.48 6.06 -16.48
C GLN A 93 -11.63 6.05 -15.21
N GLN A 94 -10.31 5.82 -15.33
CA GLN A 94 -9.36 5.89 -14.24
C GLN A 94 -8.61 7.22 -14.28
N PHE A 95 -8.99 8.11 -13.37
CA PHE A 95 -8.58 9.52 -13.37
C PHE A 95 -7.48 9.85 -12.36
N HIS A 96 -7.20 8.94 -11.43
CA HIS A 96 -6.08 9.03 -10.49
C HIS A 96 -5.12 7.90 -10.83
N LEU A 97 -3.82 8.21 -10.94
CA LEU A 97 -2.76 7.27 -11.26
C LEU A 97 -1.61 7.43 -10.27
N MET A 98 -0.98 6.30 -9.95
CA MET A 98 0.24 6.27 -9.15
C MET A 98 1.37 5.60 -9.91
N VAL A 99 2.60 5.96 -9.58
CA VAL A 99 3.78 5.23 -10.03
C VAL A 99 4.78 5.09 -8.90
N PHE A 100 5.33 3.88 -8.78
CA PHE A 100 6.48 3.58 -7.95
C PHE A 100 7.65 3.27 -8.87
N THR A 101 8.74 4.01 -8.71
CA THR A 101 9.88 3.92 -9.62
C THR A 101 11.20 4.08 -8.88
N LYS A 102 12.33 3.79 -9.54
CA LYS A 102 13.66 4.12 -8.98
C LYS A 102 13.76 5.63 -8.81
N ALA A 103 14.35 6.12 -7.72
CA ALA A 103 14.41 7.54 -7.39
C ALA A 103 14.96 8.41 -8.54
N LYS A 104 15.97 7.89 -9.26
CA LYS A 104 16.57 8.54 -10.44
C LYS A 104 15.59 8.86 -11.59
N TYR A 105 14.44 8.18 -11.65
CA TYR A 105 13.42 8.40 -12.68
C TYR A 105 12.27 9.32 -12.24
N SER A 106 12.26 9.78 -10.99
CA SER A 106 11.21 10.67 -10.48
C SER A 106 11.07 11.92 -11.36
N GLN A 107 12.19 12.55 -11.72
CA GLN A 107 12.17 13.77 -12.52
C GLN A 107 11.55 13.55 -13.91
N SER A 108 11.76 12.39 -14.53
CA SER A 108 11.14 12.06 -15.83
C SER A 108 9.62 12.03 -15.74
N PHE A 109 9.07 11.42 -14.69
CA PHE A 109 7.63 11.41 -14.45
C PHE A 109 7.07 12.82 -14.18
N GLN A 110 7.82 13.68 -13.50
CA GLN A 110 7.40 15.06 -13.25
C GLN A 110 7.25 15.89 -14.53
N HIS A 111 8.09 15.65 -15.55
CA HIS A 111 7.96 16.32 -16.85
C HIS A 111 6.68 15.94 -17.61
N VAL A 112 6.05 14.81 -17.28
CA VAL A 112 4.78 14.35 -17.87
C VAL A 112 3.60 14.52 -16.92
N GLY A 113 3.74 15.40 -15.92
CA GLY A 113 2.64 15.85 -15.07
C GLY A 113 2.39 15.04 -13.80
N PHE A 114 3.27 14.10 -13.45
CA PHE A 114 3.19 13.45 -12.15
C PHE A 114 3.78 14.35 -11.06
N LYS A 115 3.19 14.31 -9.88
CA LYS A 115 3.63 15.05 -8.69
C LYS A 115 4.27 14.07 -7.71
N GLU A 116 5.51 14.37 -7.31
CA GLU A 116 6.19 13.53 -6.33
C GLU A 116 5.55 13.67 -4.94
N LEU A 117 5.19 12.53 -4.36
CA LEU A 117 4.64 12.45 -3.01
C LEU A 117 5.74 12.26 -1.96
N ALA A 118 6.71 11.38 -2.28
CA ALA A 118 7.89 11.08 -1.48
C ALA A 118 8.94 10.34 -2.31
N HIS A 119 10.20 10.38 -1.86
CA HIS A 119 11.27 9.50 -2.33
C HIS A 119 12.10 8.97 -1.16
N SER A 120 12.82 7.88 -1.38
CA SER A 120 13.97 7.38 -0.63
C SER A 120 15.21 7.46 -1.55
N ASP A 121 16.34 6.93 -1.12
CA ASP A 121 17.55 6.88 -1.96
C ASP A 121 17.36 5.95 -3.18
N GLU A 122 16.51 4.93 -3.05
CA GLU A 122 16.30 3.90 -4.08
C GLU A 122 15.02 4.11 -4.88
N ALA A 123 13.95 4.62 -4.26
CA ALA A 123 12.60 4.62 -4.83
C ALA A 123 11.89 5.97 -4.68
N ALA A 124 10.97 6.27 -5.59
CA ALA A 124 10.06 7.40 -5.51
C ALA A 124 8.63 6.94 -5.77
N VAL A 125 7.68 7.66 -5.17
CA VAL A 125 6.24 7.52 -5.42
C VAL A 125 5.67 8.84 -5.88
N LEU A 126 4.94 8.80 -6.98
CA LEU A 126 4.31 9.96 -7.59
C LEU A 126 2.86 9.67 -7.94
N GLU A 127 2.04 10.72 -7.98
CA GLU A 127 0.63 10.68 -8.37
C GLU A 127 0.37 11.54 -9.61
N ASN A 128 -0.66 11.23 -10.39
CA ASN A 128 -1.18 12.08 -11.46
C ASN A 128 -2.71 12.01 -11.50
N GLY A 129 -3.33 13.14 -11.82
CA GLY A 129 -4.78 13.25 -11.96
C GLY A 129 -5.51 13.48 -10.64
N THR A 130 -6.79 13.16 -10.58
CA THR A 130 -7.72 13.52 -9.49
C THR A 130 -8.70 12.39 -9.16
N PRO A 131 -9.17 12.25 -7.90
CA PRO A 131 -8.78 13.03 -6.73
C PRO A 131 -7.33 12.74 -6.32
N ASP A 132 -6.59 13.78 -5.93
CA ASP A 132 -5.19 13.67 -5.50
C ASP A 132 -5.06 13.51 -3.97
N ILE A 133 -3.83 13.48 -3.45
CA ILE A 133 -3.62 13.35 -2.00
C ILE A 133 -4.19 14.51 -1.19
N ALA A 134 -4.24 15.72 -1.77
CA ALA A 134 -4.83 16.87 -1.09
C ALA A 134 -6.35 16.72 -1.00
N ASP A 135 -7.00 16.28 -2.08
CA ASP A 135 -8.43 15.94 -2.09
C ASP A 135 -8.74 14.84 -1.07
N PHE A 136 -7.93 13.78 -1.04
CA PHE A 136 -8.07 12.69 -0.08
C PHE A 136 -8.02 13.18 1.37
N VAL A 137 -7.02 14.00 1.72
CA VAL A 137 -6.89 14.52 3.09
C VAL A 137 -8.03 15.48 3.43
N GLN A 138 -8.47 16.31 2.49
CA GLN A 138 -9.57 17.26 2.69
C GLN A 138 -10.91 16.56 2.97
N GLN A 139 -11.12 15.35 2.45
CA GLN A 139 -12.32 14.56 2.70
C GLN A 139 -12.33 13.88 4.08
N LEU A 140 -11.19 13.85 4.79
CA LEU A 140 -11.12 13.23 6.11
C LEU A 140 -11.82 14.10 7.15
N PRO A 141 -12.56 13.48 8.10
CA PRO A 141 -13.29 14.23 9.12
C PRO A 141 -12.31 14.97 10.03
N THR A 142 -12.53 16.25 10.27
CA THR A 142 -11.79 17.07 11.24
C THR A 142 -12.68 17.45 12.42
N ILE A 143 -12.06 17.98 13.48
CA ILE A 143 -12.76 18.56 14.64
C ILE A 143 -12.43 20.06 14.75
N SER A 144 -13.25 20.82 15.46
CA SER A 144 -12.97 22.24 15.73
C SER A 144 -11.66 22.40 16.47
N ASP A 145 -10.87 23.43 16.11
CA ASP A 145 -9.62 23.79 16.78
C ASP A 145 -8.60 22.62 16.80
N GLN A 146 -8.49 21.90 15.68
CA GLN A 146 -7.65 20.71 15.55
C GLN A 146 -6.16 21.04 15.61
N GLU A 147 -5.78 22.22 15.11
CA GLU A 147 -4.41 22.74 15.09
C GLU A 147 -3.79 22.93 16.48
N ASN A 148 -4.63 23.13 17.51
CA ASN A 148 -4.21 23.32 18.90
C ASN A 148 -4.39 22.07 19.78
N LYS A 149 -4.75 20.93 19.16
CA LYS A 149 -5.04 19.67 19.84
C LYS A 149 -3.94 18.64 19.60
N ARG A 150 -3.84 17.66 20.48
CA ARG A 150 -2.94 16.51 20.32
C ARG A 150 -3.60 15.48 19.42
N ILE A 151 -3.17 15.44 18.17
CA ILE A 151 -3.73 14.53 17.17
C ILE A 151 -2.78 13.35 16.95
N GLY A 152 -3.30 12.16 17.21
CA GLY A 152 -2.62 10.88 16.99
C GLY A 152 -3.11 10.18 15.73
N ALA A 153 -2.29 9.28 15.19
CA ALA A 153 -2.76 8.30 14.22
C ALA A 153 -2.20 6.91 14.44
N ILE A 154 -2.98 5.92 14.02
CA ILE A 154 -2.59 4.53 13.87
C ILE A 154 -2.82 4.13 12.41
N VAL A 155 -1.87 3.40 11.85
CA VAL A 155 -2.03 2.74 10.56
C VAL A 155 -2.04 1.24 10.80
N MET A 156 -3.09 0.56 10.37
CA MET A 156 -3.21 -0.89 10.58
C MET A 156 -3.86 -1.61 9.40
N ASN A 157 -3.42 -2.85 9.17
CA ASN A 157 -4.10 -3.74 8.24
C ASN A 157 -5.39 -4.30 8.87
N ALA A 158 -5.37 -4.69 10.15
CA ALA A 158 -6.52 -5.26 10.86
C ALA A 158 -7.16 -6.47 10.15
N ASN A 159 -6.36 -7.50 9.86
CA ASN A 159 -6.76 -8.70 9.12
C ASN A 159 -6.82 -9.97 10.01
N PRO A 160 -7.76 -10.12 10.96
CA PRO A 160 -8.83 -9.21 11.33
C PRO A 160 -8.43 -8.20 12.41
N PHE A 161 -9.38 -7.34 12.82
CA PHE A 161 -9.26 -6.50 14.02
C PHE A 161 -9.22 -7.40 15.27
N THR A 162 -8.22 -7.22 16.13
CA THR A 162 -7.95 -8.11 17.28
C THR A 162 -8.00 -7.32 18.58
N GLN A 163 -8.02 -8.00 19.72
CA GLN A 163 -7.89 -7.33 21.02
C GLN A 163 -6.56 -6.58 21.16
N GLY A 164 -5.50 -7.04 20.47
CA GLY A 164 -4.25 -6.29 20.38
C GLY A 164 -4.39 -4.97 19.62
N HIS A 165 -5.12 -4.97 18.50
CA HIS A 165 -5.43 -3.72 17.78
C HIS A 165 -6.33 -2.81 18.62
N ARG A 166 -7.36 -3.36 19.27
CA ARG A 166 -8.25 -2.62 20.16
C ARG A 166 -7.48 -1.90 21.28
N GLU A 167 -6.57 -2.62 21.92
CA GLU A 167 -5.72 -2.07 23.00
C GLU A 167 -4.86 -0.91 22.51
N LEU A 168 -4.22 -1.05 21.34
CA LEU A 168 -3.42 0.02 20.72
C LEU A 168 -4.26 1.28 20.49
N VAL A 169 -5.49 1.12 19.98
CA VAL A 169 -6.41 2.25 19.77
C VAL A 169 -6.82 2.87 21.10
N THR A 170 -7.17 2.07 22.11
CA THR A 170 -7.52 2.57 23.45
C THR A 170 -6.40 3.40 24.06
N GLN A 171 -5.15 2.93 23.98
CA GLN A 171 -4.01 3.65 24.54
C GLN A 171 -3.69 4.94 23.78
N ALA A 172 -3.78 4.93 22.44
CA ALA A 172 -3.65 6.15 21.65
C ALA A 172 -4.77 7.15 21.99
N ALA A 173 -6.01 6.68 22.12
CA ALA A 173 -7.18 7.50 22.44
C ALA A 173 -7.07 8.14 23.84
N ALA A 174 -6.43 7.47 24.80
CA ALA A 174 -6.17 8.05 26.12
C ALA A 174 -5.09 9.14 26.09
N ALA A 175 -4.18 9.12 25.11
CA ALA A 175 -3.05 10.05 25.00
C ALA A 175 -3.34 11.28 24.11
N CYS A 176 -4.43 11.27 23.34
CA CYS A 176 -4.72 12.26 22.31
C CYS A 176 -6.15 12.80 22.40
N ASP A 177 -6.35 14.03 21.93
CA ASP A 177 -7.67 14.65 21.82
C ASP A 177 -8.47 14.09 20.63
N LEU A 178 -7.76 13.56 19.63
CA LEU A 178 -8.30 12.86 18.46
C LEU A 178 -7.30 11.80 17.99
N VAL A 179 -7.80 10.63 17.60
CA VAL A 179 -7.01 9.58 16.95
C VAL A 179 -7.62 9.18 15.62
N TYR A 180 -6.86 9.34 14.54
CA TYR A 180 -7.19 8.72 13.27
C TYR A 180 -6.72 7.27 13.23
N VAL A 181 -7.62 6.35 12.91
CA VAL A 181 -7.27 4.96 12.64
C VAL A 181 -7.41 4.74 11.14
N PHE A 182 -6.28 4.76 10.43
CA PHE A 182 -6.20 4.49 9.01
C PHE A 182 -6.14 2.97 8.78
N VAL A 183 -7.15 2.46 8.08
CA VAL A 183 -7.21 1.06 7.66
C VAL A 183 -6.65 0.95 6.25
N VAL A 184 -5.59 0.15 6.05
CA VAL A 184 -4.94 -0.06 4.75
C VAL A 184 -5.97 -0.49 3.70
N ALA A 185 -5.99 0.15 2.53
CA ALA A 185 -7.04 -0.02 1.52
C ALA A 185 -6.63 -0.97 0.39
N THR A 186 -6.46 -2.25 0.70
CA THR A 186 -6.10 -3.27 -0.30
C THR A 186 -6.74 -4.60 -0.01
N ASP A 187 -7.34 -5.21 -1.03
CA ASP A 187 -7.96 -6.56 -0.97
C ASP A 187 -6.95 -7.69 -1.21
N ALA A 188 -5.80 -7.61 -0.53
CA ALA A 188 -4.77 -8.67 -0.52
C ALA A 188 -4.83 -9.54 0.76
N SER A 189 -5.78 -9.25 1.64
CA SER A 189 -5.94 -9.86 2.97
C SER A 189 -7.17 -10.77 3.03
N LEU A 190 -7.16 -11.76 3.92
CA LEU A 190 -8.29 -12.69 4.13
C LEU A 190 -9.63 -11.96 4.32
N PHE A 191 -9.60 -10.86 5.07
CA PHE A 191 -10.71 -9.93 5.21
C PHE A 191 -10.56 -8.80 4.18
N LYS A 192 -11.65 -8.53 3.45
CA LYS A 192 -11.72 -7.43 2.49
C LYS A 192 -11.60 -6.09 3.20
N THR A 193 -11.16 -5.06 2.49
CA THR A 193 -10.98 -3.69 2.97
C THR A 193 -12.23 -3.15 3.63
N ALA A 194 -13.40 -3.31 2.99
CA ALA A 194 -14.67 -2.88 3.56
C ALA A 194 -15.00 -3.61 4.87
N GLU A 195 -14.74 -4.92 4.94
CA GLU A 195 -14.95 -5.72 6.15
C GLU A 195 -14.01 -5.26 7.27
N ARG A 196 -12.73 -5.04 6.97
CA ARG A 196 -11.74 -4.56 7.94
C ARG A 196 -12.10 -3.17 8.47
N LEU A 197 -12.51 -2.26 7.60
CA LEU A 197 -12.94 -0.92 7.98
C LEU A 197 -14.13 -0.96 8.95
N GLU A 198 -15.14 -1.77 8.65
CA GLU A 198 -16.34 -1.90 9.48
C GLU A 198 -16.04 -2.59 10.81
N LEU A 199 -15.21 -3.63 10.80
CA LEU A 199 -14.79 -4.32 12.02
C LEU A 199 -14.02 -3.39 12.97
N VAL A 200 -13.17 -2.51 12.44
CA VAL A 200 -12.48 -1.49 13.23
C VAL A 200 -13.48 -0.45 13.74
N ARG A 201 -14.39 0.06 12.90
CA ARG A 201 -15.44 1.03 13.31
C ARG A 201 -16.30 0.50 14.45
N GLN A 202 -16.89 -0.67 14.30
CA GLN A 202 -17.72 -1.29 15.34
C GLN A 202 -16.88 -1.64 16.56
N GLY A 203 -15.65 -2.11 16.32
CA GLY A 203 -14.69 -2.46 17.35
C GLY A 203 -14.15 -1.28 18.14
N THR A 204 -14.42 -0.03 17.76
CA THR A 204 -13.97 1.19 18.49
C THR A 204 -15.11 2.20 18.70
N ALA A 205 -16.37 1.80 18.50
CA ALA A 205 -17.52 2.72 18.47
C ALA A 205 -17.77 3.45 19.80
N ASP A 206 -17.31 2.87 20.91
CA ASP A 206 -17.40 3.47 22.24
C ASP A 206 -16.34 4.55 22.51
N LEU A 207 -15.33 4.68 21.65
CA LEU A 207 -14.27 5.68 21.78
C LEU A 207 -14.63 6.96 21.00
N ALA A 208 -15.19 7.95 21.70
CA ALA A 208 -15.73 9.17 21.10
C ALA A 208 -14.70 10.01 20.30
N ASN A 209 -13.42 9.94 20.66
CA ASN A 209 -12.33 10.66 20.03
C ASN A 209 -11.57 9.84 18.97
N VAL A 210 -12.13 8.73 18.49
CA VAL A 210 -11.55 7.92 17.41
C VAL A 210 -12.27 8.18 16.09
N ARG A 211 -11.51 8.33 15.00
CA ARG A 211 -12.04 8.41 13.62
C ARG A 211 -11.42 7.32 12.77
N VAL A 212 -12.24 6.35 12.37
CA VAL A 212 -11.81 5.24 11.54
C VAL A 212 -12.03 5.56 10.07
N VAL A 213 -10.94 5.62 9.31
CA VAL A 213 -10.91 6.08 7.93
C VAL A 213 -10.14 5.09 7.05
N SER A 214 -10.43 5.10 5.75
CA SER A 214 -9.62 4.36 4.78
C SER A 214 -8.26 5.03 4.64
N GLY A 215 -7.20 4.23 4.47
CA GLY A 215 -5.87 4.72 4.10
C GLY A 215 -5.77 5.15 2.64
N GLY A 216 -6.79 4.82 1.82
CA GLY A 216 -6.74 5.04 0.38
C GLY A 216 -5.47 4.46 -0.25
N ASP A 217 -5.01 5.13 -1.30
CA ASP A 217 -3.80 4.76 -2.05
C ASP A 217 -2.49 5.20 -1.37
N TYR A 218 -2.58 6.03 -0.34
CA TYR A 218 -1.44 6.79 0.20
C TYR A 218 -0.73 6.12 1.38
N LEU A 219 -1.34 5.09 1.97
CA LEU A 219 -0.80 4.33 3.09
C LEU A 219 -0.16 3.06 2.55
N VAL A 220 1.04 3.23 2.00
CA VAL A 220 1.72 2.22 1.18
C VAL A 220 1.99 0.98 2.02
N SER A 221 1.40 -0.15 1.63
CA SER A 221 1.60 -1.44 2.28
C SER A 221 2.56 -2.31 1.46
N ALA A 222 3.16 -3.31 2.10
CA ALA A 222 3.97 -4.30 1.39
C ALA A 222 3.19 -5.07 0.30
N ALA A 223 1.85 -5.16 0.42
CA ALA A 223 1.02 -5.88 -0.55
C ALA A 223 0.77 -5.09 -1.85
N THR A 224 0.85 -3.76 -1.78
CA THR A 224 0.62 -2.86 -2.92
C THR A 224 1.88 -2.25 -3.49
N PHE A 225 2.97 -2.23 -2.73
CA PHE A 225 4.24 -1.68 -3.20
C PHE A 225 4.84 -2.55 -4.31
N PRO A 226 4.95 -2.04 -5.56
CA PRO A 226 5.63 -2.76 -6.63
C PRO A 226 7.12 -2.84 -6.33
N ALA A 227 7.62 -4.04 -6.06
CA ALA A 227 9.03 -4.26 -5.71
C ALA A 227 9.86 -4.79 -6.88
N TYR A 228 9.26 -4.90 -8.08
CA TYR A 228 9.87 -5.52 -9.26
C TYR A 228 11.17 -4.85 -9.73
N PHE A 229 11.40 -3.59 -9.34
CA PHE A 229 12.59 -2.82 -9.71
C PHE A 229 13.68 -2.79 -8.64
N LEU A 230 13.50 -3.51 -7.53
CA LEU A 230 14.44 -3.54 -6.40
C LEU A 230 15.15 -4.89 -6.32
N ASP A 231 16.41 -4.84 -5.88
CA ASP A 231 17.34 -5.97 -5.98
C ASP A 231 17.19 -7.00 -4.85
N SER A 232 16.44 -6.67 -3.78
CA SER A 232 16.22 -7.58 -2.65
C SER A 232 14.93 -7.32 -1.88
N ALA A 233 14.45 -8.35 -1.17
CA ALA A 233 13.28 -8.24 -0.29
C ALA A 233 13.52 -7.26 0.87
N GLU A 234 14.74 -7.16 1.38
CA GLU A 234 15.06 -6.21 2.46
C GLU A 234 15.06 -4.76 1.96
N SER A 235 15.63 -4.51 0.77
CA SER A 235 15.55 -3.22 0.08
C SER A 235 14.09 -2.83 -0.18
N ALA A 236 13.26 -3.77 -0.61
CA ALA A 236 11.82 -3.55 -0.79
C ALA A 236 11.13 -3.12 0.50
N ILE A 237 11.37 -3.79 1.62
CA ILE A 237 10.80 -3.41 2.92
C ILE A 237 11.26 -2.01 3.35
N LYS A 238 12.57 -1.71 3.22
CA LYS A 238 13.12 -0.40 3.59
C LYS A 238 12.58 0.72 2.72
N ALA A 239 12.56 0.55 1.40
CA ALA A 239 12.04 1.53 0.45
C ALA A 239 10.54 1.77 0.68
N GLN A 240 9.74 0.70 0.74
CA GLN A 240 8.30 0.78 1.01
C GLN A 240 8.01 1.51 2.33
N THR A 241 8.70 1.14 3.41
CA THR A 241 8.47 1.77 4.73
C THR A 241 8.92 3.23 4.74
N THR A 242 10.02 3.55 4.06
CA THR A 242 10.51 4.94 3.96
C THR A 242 9.50 5.81 3.21
N LEU A 243 8.94 5.31 2.12
CA LEU A 243 7.91 6.02 1.36
C LEU A 243 6.62 6.19 2.19
N ASP A 244 6.11 5.12 2.84
CA ASP A 244 4.96 5.21 3.76
C ASP A 244 5.18 6.28 4.85
N ALA A 245 6.35 6.23 5.50
CA ALA A 245 6.69 7.19 6.56
C ALA A 245 6.73 8.63 6.04
N ARG A 246 7.33 8.86 4.88
CA ARG A 246 7.50 10.19 4.29
C ARG A 246 6.20 10.74 3.72
N ILE A 247 5.35 9.92 3.10
CA ILE A 247 3.98 10.34 2.71
C ILE A 247 3.21 10.73 3.96
N PHE A 248 3.19 9.88 4.99
CA PHE A 248 2.51 10.18 6.25
C PHE A 248 3.01 11.50 6.86
N ARG A 249 4.33 11.67 6.99
CA ARG A 249 4.97 12.83 7.64
C ARG A 249 4.83 14.12 6.84
N ASN A 250 4.95 14.06 5.52
CA ASN A 250 5.02 15.26 4.68
C ASN A 250 3.65 15.64 4.10
N GLN A 251 2.76 14.67 3.89
CA GLN A 251 1.50 14.90 3.20
C GLN A 251 0.30 14.89 4.14
N LEU A 252 0.19 13.88 4.99
CA LEU A 252 -0.95 13.73 5.91
C LEU A 252 -0.77 14.60 7.16
N ALA A 253 0.40 14.49 7.81
CA ALA A 253 0.60 15.10 9.12
C ALA A 253 0.42 16.62 9.16
N PRO A 254 0.93 17.41 8.20
CA PRO A 254 0.75 18.87 8.24
C PRO A 254 -0.71 19.30 8.03
N ARG A 255 -1.46 18.56 7.22
CA ARG A 255 -2.85 18.88 6.85
C ARG A 255 -3.87 18.43 7.91
N LEU A 256 -3.52 17.41 8.69
CA LEU A 256 -4.35 16.86 9.78
C LEU A 256 -3.83 17.24 11.17
N HIS A 257 -2.75 18.03 11.25
CA HIS A 257 -2.06 18.38 12.50
C HIS A 257 -1.61 17.15 13.33
N LEU A 258 -1.22 16.07 12.66
CA LEU A 258 -0.76 14.84 13.32
C LEU A 258 0.60 15.07 13.98
N THR A 259 0.65 14.92 15.29
CA THR A 259 1.88 15.05 16.07
C THR A 259 2.50 13.71 16.43
N THR A 260 1.70 12.63 16.45
CA THR A 260 2.13 11.32 16.94
C THR A 260 1.59 10.19 16.06
N ARG A 261 2.45 9.25 15.68
CA ARG A 261 2.06 7.96 15.10
C ARG A 261 2.28 6.86 16.14
N PHE A 262 1.25 6.06 16.40
CA PHE A 262 1.29 4.95 17.35
C PHE A 262 1.45 3.62 16.61
N VAL A 263 2.37 2.79 17.10
CA VAL A 263 2.58 1.43 16.59
C VAL A 263 2.69 0.45 17.76
N GLY A 264 2.33 -0.81 17.55
CA GLY A 264 2.59 -1.87 18.53
C GLY A 264 4.04 -2.34 18.48
N THR A 265 4.55 -2.86 19.60
CA THR A 265 5.81 -3.63 19.59
C THR A 265 5.66 -4.88 18.71
N GLU A 266 6.75 -5.29 18.06
CA GLU A 266 6.82 -6.59 17.37
C GLU A 266 8.14 -7.30 17.72
N PRO A 267 8.13 -8.17 18.73
CA PRO A 267 9.32 -8.95 19.08
C PRO A 267 9.57 -10.16 18.16
N THR A 268 8.57 -10.62 17.40
CA THR A 268 8.64 -11.93 16.71
C THR A 268 8.64 -11.87 15.19
N SER A 269 8.40 -10.71 14.56
CA SER A 269 8.45 -10.54 13.10
C SER A 269 9.59 -9.60 12.69
N ARG A 270 10.56 -10.15 11.97
CA ARG A 270 11.69 -9.40 11.40
C ARG A 270 11.21 -8.24 10.51
N THR A 271 10.20 -8.49 9.68
CA THR A 271 9.65 -7.47 8.77
C THR A 271 9.03 -6.30 9.53
N THR A 272 8.21 -6.57 10.55
CA THR A 272 7.62 -5.49 11.36
C THR A 272 8.67 -4.81 12.24
N GLY A 273 9.71 -5.54 12.67
CA GLY A 273 10.86 -4.96 13.38
C GLY A 273 11.60 -3.93 12.53
N ILE A 274 11.94 -4.27 11.28
CA ILE A 274 12.52 -3.33 10.31
C ILE A 274 11.58 -2.15 10.07
N TYR A 275 10.29 -2.42 9.93
CA TYR A 275 9.27 -1.37 9.73
C TYR A 275 9.30 -0.33 10.86
N ASN A 276 9.23 -0.77 12.12
CA ASN A 276 9.27 0.13 13.28
C ASN A 276 10.60 0.91 13.36
N GLN A 277 11.74 0.28 13.05
CA GLN A 277 13.03 0.95 13.02
C GLN A 277 13.09 2.06 11.97
N VAL A 278 12.56 1.80 10.77
CA VAL A 278 12.50 2.82 9.70
C VAL A 278 11.55 3.95 10.09
N LEU A 279 10.39 3.66 10.68
CA LEU A 279 9.48 4.71 11.18
C LEU A 279 10.16 5.59 12.23
N GLN A 280 10.93 5.00 13.16
CA GLN A 280 11.62 5.74 14.22
C GLN A 280 12.67 6.71 13.65
N ARG A 281 13.27 6.35 12.52
CA ARG A 281 14.24 7.18 11.79
C ARG A 281 13.55 8.29 10.98
N GLU A 282 12.47 7.95 10.28
CA GLU A 282 11.88 8.83 9.27
C GLU A 282 10.86 9.83 9.82
N LEU A 283 10.11 9.50 10.87
CA LEU A 283 9.01 10.37 11.34
C LEU A 283 9.48 11.60 12.14
N PRO A 284 10.39 11.48 13.13
CA PRO A 284 10.81 12.61 13.94
C PRO A 284 11.66 13.63 13.17
N PRO A 285 11.73 14.90 13.64
CA PRO A 285 11.00 15.45 14.79
C PRO A 285 9.57 15.90 14.45
N LYS A 286 9.17 15.88 13.18
CA LYS A 286 7.86 16.39 12.73
C LYS A 286 6.69 15.57 13.29
N VAL A 287 6.87 14.26 13.40
CA VAL A 287 5.90 13.34 14.00
C VAL A 287 6.65 12.44 14.98
N ALA A 288 6.20 12.37 16.22
CA ALA A 288 6.72 11.43 17.21
C ALA A 288 6.24 10.00 16.89
N LEU A 289 7.13 9.01 17.03
CA LEU A 289 6.73 7.61 17.03
C LEU A 289 6.54 7.14 18.48
N GLN A 290 5.34 6.68 18.81
CA GLN A 290 5.05 6.06 20.10
C GLN A 290 4.88 4.55 19.91
N VAL A 291 5.77 3.76 20.52
CA VAL A 291 5.72 2.30 20.46
C VAL A 291 5.02 1.76 21.72
N ILE A 292 3.91 1.07 21.52
CA ILE A 292 3.05 0.55 22.58
C ILE A 292 3.28 -0.96 22.76
N PRO A 293 3.58 -1.45 23.98
CA PRO A 293 3.69 -2.89 24.24
C PRO A 293 2.43 -3.66 23.83
N ARG A 294 2.59 -4.77 23.10
CA ARG A 294 1.47 -5.62 22.72
C ARG A 294 0.79 -6.28 23.92
N LYS A 295 -0.54 -6.34 23.84
CA LYS A 295 -1.38 -7.15 24.74
C LYS A 295 -1.09 -8.64 24.57
N THR A 296 -1.00 -9.36 25.69
CA THR A 296 -0.81 -10.81 25.74
C THR A 296 -2.05 -11.50 26.29
N VAL A 297 -2.24 -12.76 25.91
CA VAL A 297 -3.14 -13.72 26.58
C VAL A 297 -2.23 -14.77 27.22
N GLY A 298 -2.13 -14.74 28.56
CA GLY A 298 -1.05 -15.45 29.25
C GLY A 298 0.32 -14.89 28.87
N THR A 299 1.20 -15.74 28.36
CA THR A 299 2.56 -15.37 27.93
C THR A 299 2.67 -15.05 26.44
N GLU A 300 1.63 -15.32 25.64
CA GLU A 300 1.68 -15.15 24.18
C GLU A 300 1.02 -13.84 23.71
N PRO A 301 1.67 -13.06 22.83
CA PRO A 301 1.04 -11.89 22.22
C PRO A 301 -0.20 -12.26 21.39
N ILE A 302 -1.27 -11.48 21.50
CA ILE A 302 -2.45 -11.65 20.64
C ILE A 302 -2.05 -11.31 19.20
N SER A 303 -2.07 -12.30 18.31
CA SER A 303 -1.69 -12.13 16.91
C SER A 303 -2.87 -12.38 15.96
N ALA A 304 -2.99 -11.55 14.92
CA ALA A 304 -3.98 -11.76 13.86
C ALA A 304 -3.75 -13.10 13.11
N ARG A 305 -2.48 -13.56 13.04
CA ARG A 305 -2.13 -14.86 12.46
C ARG A 305 -2.81 -16.02 13.19
N THR A 306 -2.79 -16.02 14.52
CA THR A 306 -3.45 -17.04 15.35
C THR A 306 -4.95 -17.09 15.06
N VAL A 307 -5.60 -15.93 14.87
CA VAL A 307 -7.03 -15.87 14.52
C VAL A 307 -7.29 -16.48 13.14
N ARG A 308 -6.45 -16.18 12.15
CA ARG A 308 -6.61 -16.75 10.79
C ARG A 308 -6.36 -18.26 10.75
N GLN A 309 -5.45 -18.77 11.58
CA GLN A 309 -5.24 -20.22 11.75
C GLN A 309 -6.46 -20.88 12.39
N ALA A 310 -7.06 -20.27 13.43
CA ALA A 310 -8.30 -20.77 14.02
C ALA A 310 -9.47 -20.78 13.02
N ILE A 311 -9.56 -19.79 12.12
CA ILE A 311 -10.54 -19.78 11.01
C ILE A 311 -10.29 -20.95 10.05
N GLN A 312 -9.02 -21.20 9.69
CA GLN A 312 -8.65 -22.30 8.80
C GLN A 312 -9.04 -23.67 9.37
N THR A 313 -8.79 -23.91 10.67
CA THR A 313 -9.08 -25.20 11.32
C THR A 313 -10.53 -25.33 11.81
N GLY A 314 -11.25 -24.21 11.93
CA GLY A 314 -12.59 -24.18 12.54
C GLY A 314 -12.57 -24.19 14.08
N GLU A 315 -11.39 -24.13 14.70
CA GLU A 315 -11.23 -24.18 16.17
C GLU A 315 -11.45 -22.80 16.82
N LEU A 316 -12.72 -22.39 16.93
CA LEU A 316 -13.09 -21.04 17.39
C LEU A 316 -13.29 -20.90 18.91
N THR A 317 -12.94 -21.91 19.70
CA THR A 317 -13.23 -21.95 21.16
C THR A 317 -12.62 -20.79 21.94
N LYS A 318 -11.43 -20.33 21.55
CA LYS A 318 -10.72 -19.20 22.18
C LYS A 318 -10.93 -17.86 21.45
N LEU A 319 -11.80 -17.81 20.43
CA LEU A 319 -11.93 -16.63 19.57
C LEU A 319 -12.28 -15.37 20.35
N ASP A 320 -13.19 -15.49 21.32
CA ASP A 320 -13.67 -14.36 22.12
C ASP A 320 -12.56 -13.76 23.04
N GLN A 321 -11.44 -14.47 23.25
CA GLN A 321 -10.26 -13.95 23.94
C GLN A 321 -9.30 -13.19 23.00
N LEU A 322 -9.35 -13.48 21.70
CA LEU A 322 -8.40 -12.96 20.71
C LEU A 322 -8.91 -11.71 19.99
N VAL A 323 -10.23 -11.58 19.82
CA VAL A 323 -10.85 -10.50 19.05
C VAL A 323 -12.02 -9.85 19.81
N PRO A 324 -12.40 -8.60 19.49
CA PRO A 324 -13.63 -8.00 20.01
C PRO A 324 -14.87 -8.80 19.61
N SER A 325 -15.95 -8.67 20.38
CA SER A 325 -17.20 -9.40 20.17
C SER A 325 -17.81 -9.18 18.78
N THR A 326 -17.64 -7.98 18.21
CA THR A 326 -18.07 -7.61 16.85
C THR A 326 -17.34 -8.44 15.79
N THR A 327 -16.01 -8.55 15.91
CA THR A 327 -15.18 -9.40 15.06
C THR A 327 -15.48 -10.88 15.24
N ALA A 328 -15.64 -11.35 16.48
CA ALA A 328 -15.98 -12.74 16.76
C ALA A 328 -17.32 -13.13 16.12
N ARG A 329 -18.33 -12.27 16.23
CA ARG A 329 -19.64 -12.45 15.58
C ARG A 329 -19.48 -12.53 14.07
N PHE A 330 -18.77 -11.58 13.45
CA PHE A 330 -18.55 -11.59 12.01
C PHE A 330 -17.90 -12.90 11.53
N ILE A 331 -16.85 -13.35 12.21
CA ILE A 331 -16.15 -14.60 11.89
C ILE A 331 -17.09 -15.79 11.98
N LYS A 332 -17.85 -15.91 13.08
CA LYS A 332 -18.81 -17.00 13.29
C LYS A 332 -19.89 -17.01 12.19
N THR A 333 -20.39 -15.85 11.79
CA THR A 333 -21.41 -15.70 10.73
C THR A 333 -20.86 -16.00 9.33
N HIS A 334 -19.60 -15.67 9.04
CA HIS A 334 -19.00 -15.76 7.70
C HIS A 334 -17.92 -16.85 7.58
N LEU A 335 -17.89 -17.82 8.49
CA LEU A 335 -16.82 -18.81 8.60
C LEU A 335 -16.57 -19.55 7.28
N ALA A 336 -17.63 -20.08 6.66
CA ALA A 336 -17.54 -20.80 5.39
C ALA A 336 -16.97 -19.93 4.26
N THR A 337 -17.38 -18.66 4.19
CA THR A 337 -16.85 -17.71 3.20
C THR A 337 -15.37 -17.43 3.42
N LEU A 338 -14.95 -17.24 4.67
CA LEU A 338 -13.54 -17.01 5.00
C LEU A 338 -12.69 -18.24 4.70
N GLN A 339 -13.17 -19.45 5.01
CA GLN A 339 -12.49 -20.69 4.68
C GLN A 339 -12.37 -20.90 3.16
N LYS A 340 -13.43 -20.59 2.40
CA LYS A 340 -13.39 -20.63 0.94
C LYS A 340 -12.30 -19.71 0.37
N ARG A 341 -12.18 -18.48 0.88
CA ARG A 341 -11.09 -17.56 0.47
C ARG A 341 -9.70 -18.15 0.74
N ILE A 342 -9.52 -18.84 1.87
CA ILE A 342 -8.25 -19.52 2.19
C ILE A 342 -7.97 -20.64 1.17
N GLN A 343 -8.98 -21.43 0.82
CA GLN A 343 -8.86 -22.48 -0.20
C GLN A 343 -8.54 -21.92 -1.59
N GLU A 344 -9.05 -20.73 -1.91
CA GLU A 344 -8.76 -19.98 -3.14
C GLU A 344 -7.37 -19.31 -3.13
N GLY A 345 -6.54 -19.53 -2.10
CA GLY A 345 -5.13 -19.14 -2.08
C GLY A 345 -4.80 -17.93 -1.20
N MET A 346 -5.76 -17.40 -0.42
CA MET A 346 -5.47 -16.27 0.47
C MET A 346 -4.48 -16.64 1.59
N LYS A 347 -3.38 -15.89 1.67
CA LYS A 347 -2.30 -16.11 2.65
C LYS A 347 -2.78 -15.81 4.08
N ILE A 348 -2.50 -16.72 5.01
CA ILE A 348 -2.85 -16.58 6.44
C ILE A 348 -1.64 -16.34 7.36
N ASN A 349 -0.43 -16.62 6.88
CA ASN A 349 0.80 -16.53 7.68
C ASN A 349 1.44 -15.13 7.71
N GLY A 350 0.93 -14.18 6.92
CA GLY A 350 1.40 -12.80 6.83
C GLY A 350 0.25 -11.79 6.78
N ASN A 351 0.60 -10.50 6.68
CA ASN A 351 -0.36 -9.45 6.32
C ASN A 351 -0.55 -9.36 4.81
#